data_AF-A0A6L5TNN4-F1
#
_entry.id   AF-A0A6L5TNN4-F1
#
_cell.length_a   1.000
_cell.length_b   1.000
_cell.length_c   1.000
_cell.angle_alpha   90.00
_cell.angle_beta   90.00
_cell.angle_gamma   90.00
#
_symmetry.space_group_name_H-M   'P 1'
#
loop_
_entity.id
_entity.type
_entity.pdbx_description
1 polymer ?
#
loop_
_entity_poly.entity_id
_entity_poly.type
_entity_poly.pdbx_seq_one_letter_code
_entity_poly.pdbx_strand_id
1 'polypeptide(L)'
;HKRDALHEKIKKAEGTMREQLIAQHKQLTKQLFRTPAKACTDKRLKYVRYADDFLIAVNGTREECEAIKAKLTDFVRDTLKMELSQEKTLITHSNTPARFLGFDVRVRRDASVKRSGKRKMRTMNNKVELNIPLKDKVETYLLSHSIAKRDGKRLIPIHRPILLNRTDLEIVMIYNAELRGLCNYYAIASNFNKLVYFGYLMEYSCLKTLANKHRSRIAKVRYEYRDGTGAWGVPYETKKGKRRMMFAKYSDCKGKDLTEKVPDLAYRYSHNTTSFEERLKAKVCEVCGCTDSDSYEIHHVNKVKNLKGKADWEKVMLAKRRKTIVVCHKCHMRIHHGTKTE
;
A
#
# COMPACT_ATOMS: atom_id res chain seq x y z
N HIS A 1 -33.13 -29.91 -14.56
CA HIS A 1 -34.03 -31.02 -14.98
C HIS A 1 -35.38 -30.53 -15.51
N LYS A 2 -36.39 -30.17 -14.69
CA LYS A 2 -37.72 -29.75 -15.21
C LYS A 2 -37.68 -28.52 -16.14
N ARG A 3 -36.88 -27.50 -15.80
CA ARG A 3 -36.72 -26.27 -16.62
C ARG A 3 -36.05 -26.54 -17.97
N ASP A 4 -35.01 -27.35 -17.99
CA ASP A 4 -34.21 -27.60 -19.19
C ASP A 4 -34.98 -28.49 -20.18
N ALA A 5 -35.79 -29.43 -19.68
CA ALA A 5 -36.74 -30.20 -20.49
C ALA A 5 -37.85 -29.31 -21.12
N LEU A 6 -38.33 -28.30 -20.38
CA LEU A 6 -39.28 -27.30 -20.92
C LEU A 6 -38.65 -26.42 -21.99
N HIS A 7 -37.36 -26.09 -21.86
CA HIS A 7 -36.65 -25.28 -22.86
C HIS A 7 -36.50 -26.04 -24.20
N GLU A 8 -36.25 -27.35 -24.17
CA GLU A 8 -36.23 -28.19 -25.37
C GLU A 8 -37.62 -28.38 -25.99
N LYS A 9 -38.69 -28.46 -25.17
CA LYS A 9 -40.08 -28.48 -25.67
C LYS A 9 -40.49 -27.16 -26.31
N ILE A 10 -40.01 -26.01 -25.82
CA ILE A 10 -40.26 -24.68 -26.41
C ILE A 10 -39.62 -24.54 -27.80
N LYS A 11 -38.46 -25.18 -28.04
CA LYS A 11 -37.82 -25.16 -29.37
C LYS A 11 -38.60 -25.92 -30.44
N LYS A 12 -39.38 -26.93 -30.05
CA LYS A 12 -40.12 -27.82 -30.97
C LYS A 12 -41.61 -27.45 -31.14
N ALA A 13 -42.12 -26.50 -30.37
CA ALA A 13 -43.55 -26.13 -30.36
C ALA A 13 -43.81 -24.83 -31.14
N GLU A 14 -44.93 -24.79 -31.86
CA GLU A 14 -45.44 -23.63 -32.59
C GLU A 14 -46.84 -23.22 -32.09
N GLY A 15 -47.20 -21.95 -32.27
CA GLY A 15 -48.51 -21.40 -31.88
C GLY A 15 -48.72 -21.17 -30.37
N THR A 16 -49.98 -21.27 -29.93
CA THR A 16 -50.45 -20.97 -28.55
C THR A 16 -49.79 -21.85 -27.48
N MET A 17 -49.42 -23.08 -27.85
CA MET A 17 -48.74 -24.03 -26.97
C MET A 17 -47.33 -23.54 -26.59
N ARG A 18 -46.66 -22.80 -27.48
CA ARG A 18 -45.35 -22.19 -27.21
C ARG A 18 -45.44 -21.09 -26.16
N GLU A 19 -46.49 -20.26 -26.21
CA GLU A 19 -46.70 -19.17 -25.25
C GLU A 19 -46.97 -19.70 -23.84
N GLN A 20 -47.79 -20.75 -23.72
CA GLN A 20 -48.06 -21.43 -22.46
C GLN A 20 -46.78 -22.06 -21.87
N LEU A 21 -45.96 -22.72 -22.69
CA LEU A 21 -44.68 -23.29 -22.26
C LEU A 21 -43.68 -22.20 -21.84
N ILE A 22 -43.66 -21.04 -22.52
CA ILE A 22 -42.84 -19.88 -22.12
C ILE A 22 -43.32 -19.32 -20.77
N ALA A 23 -44.63 -19.23 -20.53
CA ALA A 23 -45.18 -18.79 -19.26
C ALA A 23 -44.80 -19.74 -18.11
N GLN A 24 -44.94 -21.05 -18.31
CA GLN A 24 -44.49 -22.07 -17.35
C GLN A 24 -42.99 -22.00 -17.09
N HIS A 25 -42.18 -21.80 -18.14
CA HIS A 25 -40.73 -21.63 -18.00
C HIS A 25 -40.37 -20.37 -17.20
N LYS A 26 -41.08 -19.24 -17.42
CA LYS A 26 -40.90 -18.01 -16.62
C LYS A 26 -41.28 -18.23 -15.15
N GLN A 27 -42.35 -18.98 -14.88
CA GLN A 27 -42.84 -19.26 -13.54
C GLN A 27 -41.87 -20.17 -12.75
N LEU A 28 -41.39 -21.25 -13.38
CA LEU A 28 -40.34 -22.12 -12.84
C LEU A 28 -39.02 -21.37 -12.62
N THR A 29 -38.69 -20.43 -13.51
CA THR A 29 -37.52 -19.56 -13.33
C THR A 29 -37.67 -18.67 -12.09
N LYS A 30 -38.86 -18.10 -11.85
CA LYS A 30 -39.15 -17.34 -10.62
C LYS A 30 -39.05 -18.20 -9.37
N GLN A 31 -39.58 -19.43 -9.39
CA GLN A 31 -39.51 -20.38 -8.27
C GLN A 31 -38.06 -20.79 -7.95
N LEU A 32 -37.25 -21.06 -8.98
CA LEU A 32 -35.83 -21.39 -8.83
C LEU A 32 -35.03 -20.24 -8.20
N PHE A 33 -35.43 -18.99 -8.48
CA PHE A 33 -34.89 -17.80 -7.80
C PHE A 33 -35.51 -17.51 -6.42
N ARG A 34 -36.41 -18.34 -5.90
CA ARG A 34 -36.85 -18.33 -4.50
C ARG A 34 -36.19 -19.44 -3.69
N THR A 35 -35.97 -20.61 -4.27
CA THR A 35 -35.33 -21.74 -3.57
C THR A 35 -33.85 -21.44 -3.27
N PRO A 36 -33.35 -21.66 -2.03
CA PRO A 36 -31.93 -21.53 -1.72
C PRO A 36 -31.11 -22.59 -2.46
N ALA A 37 -29.90 -22.23 -2.90
CA ALA A 37 -29.04 -23.10 -3.72
C ALA A 37 -28.29 -24.18 -2.91
N LYS A 38 -28.27 -24.05 -1.59
CA LYS A 38 -27.67 -25.03 -0.65
C LYS A 38 -28.66 -25.26 0.49
N ALA A 39 -28.76 -26.50 0.95
CA ALA A 39 -29.41 -26.79 2.21
C ALA A 39 -28.59 -26.15 3.35
N CYS A 40 -29.24 -25.43 4.27
CA CYS A 40 -28.58 -24.82 5.43
C CYS A 40 -28.19 -25.83 6.52
N THR A 41 -28.36 -27.13 6.27
CA THR A 41 -28.18 -28.22 7.24
C THR A 41 -26.76 -28.75 7.36
N ASP A 42 -25.85 -28.41 6.44
CA ASP A 42 -24.44 -28.84 6.51
C ASP A 42 -23.68 -28.05 7.58
N LYS A 43 -23.56 -28.60 8.79
CA LYS A 43 -22.67 -28.06 9.83
C LYS A 43 -21.23 -28.19 9.37
N ARG A 44 -20.55 -27.05 9.18
CA ARG A 44 -19.14 -27.01 8.75
C ARG A 44 -18.39 -26.01 9.61
N LEU A 45 -17.25 -26.45 10.13
CA LEU A 45 -16.32 -25.62 10.88
C LEU A 45 -15.04 -25.46 10.07
N LYS A 46 -14.56 -24.22 9.92
CA LYS A 46 -13.27 -23.90 9.33
C LYS A 46 -12.45 -23.09 10.30
N TYR A 47 -11.17 -23.43 10.42
CA TYR A 47 -10.23 -22.78 11.31
C TYR A 47 -9.05 -22.23 10.49
N VAL A 48 -8.65 -21.00 10.78
CA VAL A 48 -7.47 -20.35 10.22
C VAL A 48 -6.74 -19.63 11.35
N ARG A 49 -5.43 -19.83 11.47
CA ARG A 49 -4.57 -19.15 12.46
C ARG A 49 -3.38 -18.48 11.78
N TYR A 50 -3.04 -17.30 12.27
CA TYR A 50 -1.82 -16.59 11.94
C TYR A 50 -1.21 -16.00 13.23
N ALA A 51 -0.08 -16.56 13.66
CA ALA A 51 0.53 -16.25 14.96
C ALA A 51 -0.52 -16.36 16.10
N ASP A 52 -0.79 -15.25 16.79
CA ASP A 52 -1.72 -15.17 17.92
C ASP A 52 -3.18 -14.92 17.49
N ASP A 53 -3.40 -14.49 16.24
CA ASP A 53 -4.74 -14.21 15.72
C ASP A 53 -5.31 -15.44 15.01
N PHE A 54 -6.52 -15.86 15.40
CA PHE A 54 -7.22 -16.96 14.75
C PHE A 54 -8.68 -16.60 14.42
N LEU A 55 -9.20 -17.22 13.37
CA LEU A 55 -10.57 -17.07 12.88
C LEU A 55 -11.21 -18.46 12.79
N ILE A 56 -12.37 -18.62 13.42
CA ILE A 56 -13.20 -19.82 13.31
C ILE A 56 -14.49 -19.42 12.59
N ALA A 57 -14.76 -20.04 11.45
CA ALA A 57 -16.01 -19.89 10.72
C ALA A 57 -16.88 -21.12 10.95
N VAL A 58 -18.02 -20.93 11.60
CA VAL A 58 -19.01 -21.99 11.88
C VAL A 58 -20.26 -21.74 11.03
N ASN A 59 -20.69 -22.76 10.30
CA ASN A 59 -22.02 -22.79 9.68
C ASN A 59 -22.99 -23.46 10.65
N GLY A 60 -23.60 -22.67 11.54
CA GLY A 60 -24.42 -23.16 12.65
C GLY A 60 -25.23 -22.05 13.31
N THR A 61 -25.91 -22.39 14.41
CA THR A 61 -26.65 -21.41 15.22
C THR A 61 -25.71 -20.61 16.12
N ARG A 62 -26.20 -19.50 16.69
CA ARG A 62 -25.42 -18.68 17.62
C ARG A 62 -25.07 -19.45 18.91
N GLU A 63 -26.00 -20.26 19.40
CA GLU A 63 -25.82 -21.10 20.59
C GLU A 63 -24.65 -22.08 20.43
N GLU A 64 -24.52 -22.70 19.24
CA GLU A 64 -23.40 -23.58 18.93
C GLU A 64 -22.07 -22.83 18.94
N CYS A 65 -22.03 -21.60 18.42
CA CYS A 65 -20.84 -20.75 18.46
C CYS A 65 -20.46 -20.38 19.90
N GLU A 66 -21.43 -20.12 20.77
CA GLU A 66 -21.21 -19.81 22.19
C GLU A 66 -20.69 -21.03 22.95
N ALA A 67 -21.23 -22.22 22.67
CA ALA A 67 -20.72 -23.48 23.23
C ALA A 67 -19.28 -23.78 22.79
N ILE A 68 -18.94 -23.54 21.52
CA ILE A 68 -17.57 -23.69 21.01
C ILE A 68 -16.64 -22.68 21.68
N LYS A 69 -17.09 -21.43 21.86
CA LYS A 69 -16.31 -20.40 22.54
C LYS A 69 -16.02 -20.77 24.00
N ALA A 70 -16.99 -21.31 24.73
CA ALA A 70 -16.79 -21.76 26.10
C ALA A 70 -15.72 -22.87 26.17
N LYS A 71 -15.88 -23.94 25.37
CA LYS A 71 -14.91 -25.04 25.30
C LYS A 71 -13.48 -24.59 24.96
N LEU A 72 -13.35 -23.64 24.04
CA LEU A 72 -12.04 -23.07 23.68
C LEU A 72 -11.45 -22.23 24.82
N THR A 73 -12.29 -21.52 25.56
CA THR A 73 -11.86 -20.71 26.70
C THR A 73 -11.33 -21.60 27.82
N ASP A 74 -12.04 -22.68 28.12
CA ASP A 74 -11.63 -23.66 29.13
C ASP A 74 -10.32 -24.34 28.71
N PHE A 75 -10.22 -24.78 27.43
CA PHE A 75 -9.00 -25.41 26.93
C PHE A 75 -7.76 -24.50 27.01
N VAL A 76 -7.89 -23.22 26.64
CA VAL A 76 -6.78 -22.25 26.67
C VAL A 76 -6.40 -21.89 28.11
N ARG A 77 -7.38 -21.82 29.02
CA ARG A 77 -7.13 -21.59 30.44
C ARG A 77 -6.41 -22.77 31.08
N ASP A 78 -6.90 -23.99 30.85
CA ASP A 78 -6.44 -25.18 31.56
C ASP A 78 -5.12 -25.72 31.01
N THR A 79 -4.97 -25.73 29.67
CA THR A 79 -3.82 -26.35 29.00
C THR A 79 -2.69 -25.35 28.76
N LEU A 80 -3.03 -24.15 28.26
CA LEU A 80 -2.04 -23.13 27.89
C LEU A 80 -1.77 -22.14 29.04
N LYS A 81 -2.59 -22.14 30.10
CA LYS A 81 -2.50 -21.23 31.26
C LYS A 81 -2.48 -19.76 30.84
N MET A 82 -3.26 -19.42 29.81
CA MET A 82 -3.40 -18.07 29.29
C MET A 82 -4.84 -17.59 29.39
N GLU A 83 -5.02 -16.28 29.58
CA GLU A 83 -6.33 -15.65 29.54
C GLU A 83 -6.64 -15.12 28.13
N LEU A 84 -7.76 -15.56 27.56
CA LEU A 84 -8.27 -15.03 26.31
C LEU A 84 -8.90 -13.66 26.54
N SER A 85 -8.43 -12.65 25.83
CA SER A 85 -9.09 -11.35 25.79
C SER A 85 -10.51 -11.48 25.23
N GLN A 86 -11.51 -11.19 26.05
CA GLN A 86 -12.92 -11.27 25.67
C GLN A 86 -13.27 -10.29 24.54
N GLU A 87 -12.58 -9.14 24.48
CA GLU A 87 -12.75 -8.12 23.43
C GLU A 87 -12.35 -8.63 22.05
N LYS A 88 -11.33 -9.51 21.98
CA LYS A 88 -10.88 -10.11 20.71
C LYS A 88 -11.80 -11.24 20.22
N THR A 89 -12.57 -11.86 21.11
CA THR A 89 -13.41 -13.05 20.83
C THR A 89 -14.87 -12.69 20.60
N LEU A 90 -15.13 -11.59 19.88
CA LEU A 90 -16.49 -11.16 19.54
C LEU A 90 -17.11 -12.13 18.52
N ILE A 91 -18.27 -12.72 18.85
CA ILE A 91 -19.05 -13.51 17.90
C ILE A 91 -19.82 -12.55 17.00
N THR A 92 -19.32 -12.35 15.78
CA THR A 92 -19.99 -11.53 14.77
C THR A 92 -20.82 -12.38 13.82
N HIS A 93 -22.02 -11.93 13.47
CA HIS A 93 -22.81 -12.57 12.43
C HIS A 93 -22.09 -12.45 11.06
N SER A 94 -22.25 -13.43 10.17
CA SER A 94 -21.46 -13.51 8.93
C SER A 94 -21.65 -12.32 7.96
N ASN A 95 -22.70 -11.50 8.14
CA ASN A 95 -22.96 -10.32 7.33
C ASN A 95 -22.19 -9.07 7.81
N THR A 96 -21.90 -8.99 9.11
CA THR A 96 -21.08 -7.92 9.68
C THR A 96 -19.61 -8.21 9.38
N PRO A 97 -18.82 -7.22 8.94
CA PRO A 97 -17.41 -7.43 8.65
C PRO A 97 -16.65 -7.74 9.95
N ALA A 98 -15.87 -8.82 9.94
CA ALA A 98 -14.93 -9.16 11.01
C ALA A 98 -13.52 -8.80 10.56
N ARG A 99 -12.74 -8.15 11.42
CA ARG A 99 -11.37 -7.74 11.09
C ARG A 99 -10.39 -8.88 11.37
N PHE A 100 -9.65 -9.30 10.35
CA PHE A 100 -8.61 -10.32 10.47
C PHE A 100 -7.41 -9.94 9.61
N LEU A 101 -6.21 -9.86 10.21
CA LEU A 101 -4.97 -9.46 9.52
C LEU A 101 -5.13 -8.22 8.66
N GLY A 102 -5.79 -7.16 9.17
CA GLY A 102 -5.97 -5.92 8.41
C GLY A 102 -6.94 -5.99 7.21
N PHE A 103 -7.64 -7.12 7.02
CA PHE A 103 -8.77 -7.25 6.10
C PHE A 103 -10.09 -7.30 6.86
N ASP A 104 -11.14 -6.80 6.24
CA ASP A 104 -12.52 -6.99 6.67
C ASP A 104 -13.09 -8.20 5.93
N VAL A 105 -13.26 -9.31 6.66
CA VAL A 105 -13.85 -10.56 6.16
C VAL A 105 -15.36 -10.47 6.30
N ARG A 106 -16.08 -10.63 5.18
CA ARG A 106 -17.55 -10.62 5.15
C ARG A 106 -18.07 -11.76 4.29
N VAL A 107 -19.25 -12.29 4.62
CA VAL A 107 -19.98 -13.18 3.72
C VAL A 107 -21.02 -12.36 2.96
N ARG A 108 -20.88 -12.30 1.64
CA ARG A 108 -21.80 -11.57 0.78
C ARG A 108 -23.13 -12.34 0.68
N ARG A 109 -24.21 -11.75 1.21
CA ARG A 109 -25.57 -12.28 1.10
C ARG A 109 -26.40 -11.48 0.10
N ASP A 110 -25.88 -11.32 -1.12
CA ASP A 110 -26.63 -10.68 -2.21
C ASP A 110 -27.36 -11.74 -3.03
N ALA A 111 -28.69 -11.76 -2.97
CA ALA A 111 -29.54 -12.59 -3.83
C ALA A 111 -29.73 -11.98 -5.23
N SER A 112 -29.04 -10.86 -5.55
CA SER A 112 -29.20 -10.15 -6.81
C SER A 112 -28.84 -11.04 -8.01
N VAL A 113 -29.77 -11.15 -8.95
CA VAL A 113 -29.57 -11.88 -10.20
C VAL A 113 -28.88 -10.96 -11.19
N LYS A 114 -27.58 -11.18 -11.44
CA LYS A 114 -26.85 -10.45 -12.49
C LYS A 114 -26.62 -11.35 -13.70
N ARG A 115 -26.49 -10.72 -14.85
CA ARG A 115 -26.20 -11.40 -16.11
C ARG A 115 -24.70 -11.70 -16.16
N SER A 116 -24.32 -12.96 -16.32
CA SER A 116 -22.95 -13.39 -16.56
C SER A 116 -22.92 -14.05 -17.94
N GLY A 117 -22.41 -13.31 -18.93
CA GLY A 117 -22.48 -13.69 -20.34
C GLY A 117 -23.93 -13.84 -20.84
N LYS A 118 -24.25 -14.98 -21.46
CA LYS A 118 -25.60 -15.27 -22.00
C LYS A 118 -26.61 -15.73 -20.93
N ARG A 119 -26.19 -16.03 -19.69
CA ARG A 119 -27.06 -16.59 -18.64
C ARG A 119 -27.28 -15.57 -17.51
N LYS A 120 -28.50 -15.53 -16.96
CA LYS A 120 -28.80 -14.84 -15.70
C LYS A 120 -28.49 -15.79 -14.55
N MET A 121 -27.57 -15.42 -13.67
CA MET A 121 -27.21 -16.21 -12.50
C MET A 121 -27.30 -15.38 -11.22
N ARG A 122 -27.63 -16.01 -10.09
CA ARG A 122 -27.41 -15.39 -8.78
C ARG A 122 -25.90 -15.30 -8.58
N THR A 123 -25.37 -14.09 -8.50
CA THR A 123 -23.91 -13.90 -8.46
C THR A 123 -23.45 -13.84 -7.01
N MET A 124 -22.54 -14.74 -6.62
CA MET A 124 -21.76 -14.67 -5.37
C MET A 124 -22.55 -14.73 -4.03
N ASN A 125 -23.78 -15.25 -4.00
CA ASN A 125 -24.50 -15.44 -2.74
C ASN A 125 -23.79 -16.48 -1.85
N ASN A 126 -23.56 -16.14 -0.58
CA ASN A 126 -22.84 -16.93 0.42
C ASN A 126 -21.35 -17.19 0.10
N LYS A 127 -20.69 -16.31 -0.66
CA LYS A 127 -19.23 -16.34 -0.81
C LYS A 127 -18.56 -15.38 0.17
N VAL A 128 -17.40 -15.79 0.67
CA VAL A 128 -16.54 -14.95 1.51
C VAL A 128 -15.88 -13.90 0.61
N GLU A 129 -16.02 -12.63 0.99
CA GLU A 129 -15.32 -11.50 0.40
C GLU A 129 -14.34 -10.92 1.42
N LEU A 130 -13.13 -10.61 0.93
CA LEU A 130 -12.12 -9.86 1.67
C LEU A 130 -12.20 -8.41 1.21
N ASN A 131 -12.44 -7.50 2.14
CA ASN A 131 -12.52 -6.07 1.88
C ASN A 131 -11.40 -5.33 2.61
N ILE A 132 -10.91 -4.25 2.00
CA ILE A 132 -9.95 -3.33 2.61
C ILE A 132 -10.72 -2.37 3.54
N PRO A 133 -10.33 -2.24 4.82
CA PRO A 133 -10.84 -1.22 5.72
C PRO A 133 -10.25 0.16 5.35
N LEU A 134 -10.88 0.83 4.38
CA LEU A 134 -10.37 2.08 3.82
C LEU A 134 -10.28 3.20 4.88
N LYS A 135 -11.34 3.39 5.67
CA LYS A 135 -11.39 4.45 6.67
C LYS A 135 -10.38 4.21 7.79
N ASP A 136 -10.39 3.01 8.35
CA ASP A 136 -9.68 2.78 9.61
C ASP A 136 -8.18 2.53 9.42
N LYS A 137 -7.76 1.90 8.31
CA LYS A 137 -6.34 1.63 8.03
C LYS A 137 -5.77 2.60 7.02
N VAL A 138 -6.41 2.74 5.86
CA VAL A 138 -5.83 3.51 4.74
C VAL A 138 -5.85 5.01 5.02
N GLU A 139 -6.96 5.58 5.52
CA GLU A 139 -6.98 7.01 5.87
C GLU A 139 -6.04 7.29 7.05
N THR A 140 -6.02 6.46 8.09
CA THR A 140 -5.11 6.60 9.23
C THR A 140 -3.64 6.55 8.81
N TYR A 141 -3.29 5.67 7.86
CA TYR A 141 -1.95 5.62 7.26
C TYR A 141 -1.62 6.91 6.50
N LEU A 142 -2.55 7.39 5.65
CA LEU A 142 -2.38 8.62 4.89
C LEU A 142 -2.20 9.87 5.78
N LEU A 143 -2.93 9.94 6.89
CA LEU A 143 -2.89 11.04 7.84
C LEU A 143 -1.61 10.99 8.69
N SER A 144 -1.25 9.83 9.23
CA SER A 144 -0.04 9.66 10.06
C SER A 144 1.26 9.98 9.30
N HIS A 145 1.33 9.60 8.02
CA HIS A 145 2.51 9.87 7.18
C HIS A 145 2.47 11.26 6.51
N SER A 146 1.53 12.14 6.90
CA SER A 146 1.38 13.49 6.33
C SER A 146 1.26 13.51 4.80
N ILE A 147 0.66 12.47 4.22
CA ILE A 147 0.46 12.30 2.78
C ILE A 147 -0.75 13.10 2.32
N ALA A 148 -1.80 13.07 3.13
CA ALA A 148 -3.03 13.79 2.92
C ALA A 148 -3.48 14.46 4.22
N LYS A 149 -4.27 15.52 4.09
CA LYS A 149 -5.02 16.12 5.19
C LYS A 149 -6.50 16.00 4.89
N ARG A 150 -7.26 15.89 5.95
CA ARG A 150 -8.72 15.93 5.89
C ARG A 150 -9.17 17.37 5.71
N ASP A 151 -9.86 17.63 4.62
CA ASP A 151 -10.54 18.88 4.34
C ASP A 151 -12.04 18.58 4.29
N GLY A 152 -12.71 18.77 5.43
CA GLY A 152 -14.08 18.35 5.66
C GLY A 152 -14.30 16.85 5.39
N LYS A 153 -15.07 16.54 4.34
CA LYS A 153 -15.43 15.17 3.94
C LYS A 153 -14.43 14.50 2.99
N ARG A 154 -13.45 15.23 2.44
CA ARG A 154 -12.51 14.72 1.44
C ARG A 154 -11.06 14.77 1.96
N LEU A 155 -10.21 13.92 1.37
CA LEU A 155 -8.79 13.92 1.63
C LEU A 155 -8.10 14.71 0.52
N ILE A 156 -7.23 15.64 0.90
CA ILE A 156 -6.44 16.46 -0.02
C ILE A 156 -4.97 16.09 0.15
N PRO A 157 -4.23 15.88 -0.95
CA PRO A 157 -2.81 15.56 -0.90
C PRO A 157 -1.99 16.76 -0.39
N ILE A 158 -1.00 16.51 0.47
CA ILE A 158 -0.04 17.50 0.94
C ILE A 158 1.38 17.06 0.59
N HIS A 159 2.31 18.00 0.51
CA HIS A 159 3.73 17.70 0.42
C HIS A 159 4.25 17.16 1.75
N ARG A 160 5.05 16.09 1.74
CA ARG A 160 5.80 15.63 2.90
C ARG A 160 7.08 16.47 3.08
N PRO A 161 7.22 17.28 4.15
CA PRO A 161 8.41 18.10 4.36
C PRO A 161 9.66 17.26 4.66
N ILE A 162 9.47 16.06 5.24
CA ILE A 162 10.55 15.12 5.62
C ILE A 162 11.37 14.66 4.40
N LEU A 163 10.75 14.62 3.21
CA LEU A 163 11.39 14.14 1.98
C LEU A 163 12.10 15.24 1.19
N LEU A 164 12.00 16.52 1.58
CA LEU A 164 12.55 17.64 0.81
C LEU A 164 14.08 17.61 0.69
N ASN A 165 14.77 17.01 1.66
CA ASN A 165 16.23 16.91 1.68
C ASN A 165 16.78 15.79 0.78
N ARG A 166 15.92 14.96 0.17
CA ARG A 166 16.30 13.80 -0.64
C ARG A 166 16.38 14.13 -2.12
N THR A 167 17.03 13.28 -2.92
CA THR A 167 17.08 13.46 -4.38
C THR A 167 15.70 13.22 -5.02
N ASP A 168 15.46 13.79 -6.21
CA ASP A 168 14.15 13.65 -6.88
C ASP A 168 13.82 12.18 -7.18
N LEU A 169 14.86 11.41 -7.53
CA LEU A 169 14.77 9.98 -7.76
C LEU A 169 14.39 9.23 -6.46
N GLU A 170 15.07 9.50 -5.35
CA GLU A 170 14.78 8.89 -4.04
C GLU A 170 13.36 9.18 -3.57
N ILE A 171 12.87 10.40 -3.78
CA ILE A 171 11.49 10.78 -3.44
C ILE A 171 10.53 9.85 -4.19
N VAL A 172 10.65 9.73 -5.51
CA VAL A 172 9.79 8.86 -6.32
C VAL A 172 9.95 7.39 -5.93
N MET A 173 11.15 6.92 -5.61
CA MET A 173 11.40 5.55 -5.14
C MET A 173 10.62 5.22 -3.87
N ILE A 174 10.65 6.10 -2.88
CA ILE A 174 9.97 5.89 -1.59
C ILE A 174 8.45 5.81 -1.79
N TYR A 175 7.88 6.76 -2.53
CA TYR A 175 6.45 6.76 -2.84
C TYR A 175 6.03 5.49 -3.61
N ASN A 176 6.84 5.08 -4.58
CA ASN A 176 6.60 3.87 -5.36
C ASN A 176 6.67 2.60 -4.51
N ALA A 177 7.65 2.52 -3.59
CA ALA A 177 7.81 1.37 -2.68
C ALA A 177 6.61 1.26 -1.72
N GLU A 178 6.19 2.36 -1.09
CA GLU A 178 5.02 2.39 -0.21
C GLU A 178 3.74 2.02 -0.96
N LEU A 179 3.52 2.59 -2.15
CA LEU A 179 2.35 2.32 -2.97
C LEU A 179 2.29 0.84 -3.39
N ARG A 180 3.40 0.29 -3.88
CA ARG A 180 3.48 -1.12 -4.28
C ARG A 180 3.31 -2.05 -3.09
N GLY A 181 3.93 -1.76 -1.94
CA GLY A 181 3.80 -2.57 -0.73
C GLY A 181 2.35 -2.69 -0.27
N LEU A 182 1.64 -1.57 -0.17
CA LEU A 182 0.22 -1.56 0.21
C LEU A 182 -0.68 -2.21 -0.85
N CYS A 183 -0.45 -1.92 -2.13
CA CYS A 183 -1.23 -2.52 -3.21
C CYS A 183 -1.04 -4.04 -3.29
N ASN A 184 0.19 -4.55 -3.10
CA ASN A 184 0.47 -5.98 -3.11
C ASN A 184 -0.19 -6.67 -1.93
N TYR A 185 -0.10 -6.10 -0.72
CA TYR A 185 -0.78 -6.64 0.46
C TYR A 185 -2.29 -6.75 0.24
N TYR A 186 -2.91 -5.69 -0.29
CA TYR A 186 -4.35 -5.64 -0.51
C TYR A 186 -4.83 -6.19 -1.87
N ALA A 187 -3.95 -6.81 -2.68
CA ALA A 187 -4.27 -7.25 -4.04
C ALA A 187 -5.39 -8.31 -4.10
N ILE A 188 -5.53 -9.11 -3.05
CA ILE A 188 -6.54 -10.19 -2.94
C ILE A 188 -7.94 -9.63 -2.66
N ALA A 189 -8.05 -8.37 -2.23
CA ALA A 189 -9.32 -7.80 -1.80
C ALA A 189 -10.31 -7.55 -2.96
N SER A 190 -11.58 -7.82 -2.70
CA SER A 190 -12.68 -7.64 -3.67
C SER A 190 -12.94 -6.17 -4.00
N ASN A 191 -12.64 -5.26 -3.07
CA ASN A 191 -12.82 -3.82 -3.22
C ASN A 191 -11.55 -3.08 -3.68
N PHE A 192 -10.59 -3.77 -4.31
CA PHE A 192 -9.32 -3.19 -4.79
C PHE A 192 -9.53 -1.92 -5.63
N ASN A 193 -10.60 -1.83 -6.40
CA ASN A 193 -10.93 -0.66 -7.22
C ASN A 193 -11.07 0.64 -6.40
N LYS A 194 -11.36 0.56 -5.10
CA LYS A 194 -11.42 1.74 -4.24
C LYS A 194 -10.03 2.34 -3.95
N LEU A 195 -8.95 1.60 -4.20
CA LEU A 195 -7.58 2.09 -4.09
C LEU A 195 -7.18 3.06 -5.22
N VAL A 196 -8.02 3.25 -6.25
CA VAL A 196 -7.81 4.29 -7.27
C VAL A 196 -7.63 5.66 -6.61
N TYR A 197 -8.51 5.99 -5.66
CA TYR A 197 -8.45 7.26 -4.95
C TYR A 197 -7.19 7.36 -4.06
N PHE A 198 -6.77 6.24 -3.46
CA PHE A 198 -5.50 6.17 -2.74
C PHE A 198 -4.29 6.45 -3.65
N GLY A 199 -4.25 5.83 -4.84
CA GLY A 199 -3.22 6.07 -5.85
C GLY A 199 -3.16 7.54 -6.28
N TYR A 200 -4.33 8.17 -6.48
CA TYR A 200 -4.42 9.61 -6.76
C TYR A 200 -3.81 10.46 -5.63
N LEU A 201 -4.12 10.17 -4.37
CA LEU A 201 -3.55 10.91 -3.24
C LEU A 201 -2.02 10.76 -3.16
N MET A 202 -1.52 9.55 -3.36
CA MET A 202 -0.08 9.26 -3.38
C MET A 202 0.63 10.02 -4.51
N GLU A 203 0.10 9.96 -5.74
CA GLU A 203 0.68 10.63 -6.91
C GLU A 203 0.76 12.15 -6.71
N TYR A 204 -0.35 12.76 -6.30
CA TYR A 204 -0.40 14.22 -6.13
C TYR A 204 0.41 14.69 -4.92
N SER A 205 0.51 13.89 -3.86
CA SER A 205 1.39 14.21 -2.72
C SER A 205 2.86 14.21 -3.15
N CYS A 206 3.27 13.23 -3.97
CA CYS A 206 4.62 13.15 -4.53
C CYS A 206 4.93 14.35 -5.44
N LEU A 207 4.01 14.69 -6.36
CA LEU A 207 4.16 15.88 -7.21
C LEU A 207 4.22 17.18 -6.38
N LYS A 208 3.46 17.28 -5.29
CA LYS A 208 3.54 18.41 -4.37
C LYS A 208 4.89 18.48 -3.64
N THR A 209 5.49 17.34 -3.27
CA THR A 209 6.84 17.32 -2.69
C THR A 209 7.89 17.83 -3.65
N LEU A 210 7.86 17.36 -4.91
CA LEU A 210 8.79 17.80 -5.96
C LEU A 210 8.59 19.28 -6.29
N ALA A 211 7.34 19.73 -6.39
CA ALA A 211 7.00 21.13 -6.64
C ALA A 211 7.53 22.05 -5.54
N ASN A 212 7.37 21.68 -4.28
CA ASN A 212 7.87 22.48 -3.17
C ASN A 212 9.41 22.53 -3.15
N LYS A 213 10.07 21.40 -3.42
CA LYS A 213 11.54 21.32 -3.51
C LYS A 213 12.11 22.24 -4.59
N HIS A 214 11.51 22.22 -5.78
CA HIS A 214 11.90 23.05 -6.92
C HIS A 214 11.31 24.47 -6.89
N ARG A 215 10.66 24.87 -5.79
CA ARG A 215 9.94 26.15 -5.65
C ARG A 215 9.07 26.49 -6.87
N SER A 216 8.39 25.47 -7.38
CA SER A 216 7.67 25.48 -8.65
C SER A 216 6.21 25.03 -8.45
N ARG A 217 5.40 25.18 -9.51
CA ARG A 217 4.02 24.69 -9.52
C ARG A 217 3.98 23.22 -9.94
N ILE A 218 2.98 22.47 -9.46
CA ILE A 218 2.74 21.07 -9.81
C ILE A 218 2.70 20.86 -11.34
N ALA A 219 2.04 21.77 -12.06
CA ALA A 219 1.93 21.71 -13.51
C ALA A 219 3.30 21.79 -14.21
N LYS A 220 4.22 22.62 -13.69
CA LYS A 220 5.58 22.77 -14.24
C LYS A 220 6.40 21.49 -14.04
N VAL A 221 6.37 20.94 -12.83
CA VAL A 221 7.03 19.65 -12.52
C VAL A 221 6.49 18.51 -13.37
N ARG A 222 5.16 18.42 -13.53
CA ARG A 222 4.53 17.40 -14.37
C ARG A 222 4.90 17.54 -15.84
N TYR A 223 5.11 18.77 -16.32
CA TYR A 223 5.57 19.03 -17.68
C TYR A 223 7.04 18.64 -17.87
N GLU A 224 7.92 19.00 -16.94
CA GLU A 224 9.35 18.68 -16.96
C GLU A 224 9.61 17.16 -16.95
N TYR A 225 8.86 16.42 -16.14
CA TYR A 225 9.00 14.96 -16.01
C TYR A 225 8.07 14.16 -16.94
N ARG A 226 7.49 14.76 -17.97
CA ARG A 226 6.52 14.09 -18.84
C ARG A 226 7.21 13.09 -19.79
N ASP A 227 6.61 11.90 -19.92
CA ASP A 227 7.12 10.83 -20.78
C ASP A 227 6.44 10.77 -22.17
N GLY A 228 5.63 11.77 -22.52
CA GLY A 228 4.86 11.81 -23.78
C GLY A 228 3.60 10.95 -23.79
N THR A 229 3.59 9.82 -23.09
CA THR A 229 2.46 8.86 -22.98
C THR A 229 1.36 9.26 -21.98
N GLY A 230 1.49 10.44 -21.36
CA GLY A 230 0.61 10.91 -20.27
C GLY A 230 1.03 10.45 -18.87
N ALA A 231 2.02 9.55 -18.77
CA ALA A 231 2.73 9.26 -17.53
C ALA A 231 3.87 10.28 -17.30
N TRP A 232 4.34 10.34 -16.05
CA TRP A 232 5.51 11.13 -15.66
C TRP A 232 6.52 10.27 -14.91
N GLY A 233 7.80 10.62 -15.03
CA GLY A 233 8.90 9.89 -14.41
C GLY A 233 10.18 10.69 -14.36
N VAL A 234 10.99 10.45 -13.32
CA VAL A 234 12.25 11.17 -13.10
C VAL A 234 13.36 10.49 -13.91
N PRO A 235 14.08 11.20 -14.78
CA PRO A 235 15.22 10.65 -15.51
C PRO A 235 16.38 10.36 -14.55
N TYR A 236 17.08 9.25 -14.79
CA TYR A 236 18.30 8.87 -14.09
C TYR A 236 19.27 8.20 -15.07
N GLU A 237 20.56 8.36 -14.82
CA GLU A 237 21.61 7.79 -15.67
C GLU A 237 21.97 6.39 -15.20
N THR A 238 22.06 5.45 -16.15
CA THR A 238 22.61 4.12 -15.91
C THR A 238 23.82 3.90 -16.80
N LYS A 239 24.66 2.92 -16.44
CA LYS A 239 25.80 2.48 -17.29
C LYS A 239 25.39 2.11 -18.73
N LYS A 240 24.10 1.83 -18.97
CA LYS A 240 23.52 1.47 -20.27
C LYS A 240 22.71 2.61 -20.92
N GLY A 241 22.80 3.84 -20.40
CA GLY A 241 22.12 5.03 -20.92
C GLY A 241 21.11 5.68 -19.96
N LYS A 242 20.44 6.74 -20.43
CA LYS A 242 19.41 7.47 -19.68
C LYS A 242 18.14 6.63 -19.57
N ARG A 243 17.71 6.35 -18.34
CA ARG A 243 16.45 5.67 -18.01
C ARG A 243 15.52 6.64 -17.28
N ARG A 244 14.24 6.31 -17.19
CA ARG A 244 13.24 7.09 -16.44
C ARG A 244 12.57 6.20 -15.40
N MET A 245 12.48 6.69 -14.18
CA MET A 245 11.73 6.04 -13.13
C MET A 245 10.29 6.54 -13.16
N MET A 246 9.40 5.70 -13.65
CA MET A 246 7.97 6.03 -13.72
C MET A 246 7.32 5.95 -12.33
N PHE A 247 6.33 6.80 -12.12
CA PHE A 247 5.44 6.65 -10.97
C PHE A 247 4.60 5.38 -11.12
N ALA A 248 4.54 4.56 -10.07
CA ALA A 248 3.84 3.27 -10.09
C ALA A 248 2.32 3.48 -10.21
N LYS A 249 1.67 2.82 -11.17
CA LYS A 249 0.21 2.81 -11.23
C LYS A 249 -0.34 1.70 -10.33
N TYR A 250 -1.41 2.01 -9.60
CA TYR A 250 -2.10 1.02 -8.76
C TYR A 250 -2.60 -0.19 -9.58
N SER A 251 -2.92 0.01 -10.86
CA SER A 251 -3.39 -1.03 -11.78
C SER A 251 -2.32 -2.08 -12.09
N ASP A 252 -1.05 -1.69 -12.09
CA ASP A 252 0.07 -2.58 -12.42
C ASP A 252 0.37 -3.56 -11.30
N CYS A 253 -0.16 -3.30 -10.09
CA CYS A 253 -0.02 -4.14 -8.90
C CYS A 253 -1.02 -5.30 -8.85
N LYS A 254 -1.95 -5.40 -9.82
CA LYS A 254 -2.95 -6.47 -9.86
C LYS A 254 -2.53 -7.56 -10.84
N GLY A 255 -2.21 -8.75 -10.33
CA GLY A 255 -2.00 -9.96 -11.13
C GLY A 255 -0.63 -10.10 -11.78
N LYS A 256 0.32 -9.19 -11.51
CA LYS A 256 1.73 -9.42 -11.76
C LYS A 256 2.39 -9.72 -10.43
N ASP A 257 3.17 -10.80 -10.36
CA ASP A 257 4.17 -10.97 -9.32
C ASP A 257 5.16 -9.81 -9.46
N LEU A 258 4.87 -8.69 -8.82
CA LEU A 258 5.80 -7.58 -8.65
C LEU A 258 6.83 -7.96 -7.56
N THR A 259 7.31 -9.20 -7.59
CA THR A 259 8.66 -9.59 -7.19
C THR A 259 9.69 -9.15 -8.24
N GLU A 260 9.41 -8.13 -9.05
CA GLU A 260 10.46 -7.13 -9.24
C GLU A 260 10.77 -6.62 -7.85
N LYS A 261 11.78 -7.23 -7.21
CA LYS A 261 12.40 -6.80 -5.97
C LYS A 261 12.27 -5.28 -5.96
N VAL A 262 11.30 -4.73 -5.20
CA VAL A 262 11.38 -3.35 -4.75
C VAL A 262 12.75 -3.37 -4.12
N PRO A 263 13.77 -2.77 -4.76
CA PRO A 263 15.10 -3.14 -4.39
C PRO A 263 15.18 -2.74 -2.92
N ASP A 264 15.65 -3.67 -2.09
CA ASP A 264 15.79 -3.50 -0.64
C ASP A 264 16.48 -2.16 -0.28
N LEU A 265 17.16 -1.59 -1.27
CA LEU A 265 17.39 -0.17 -1.51
C LEU A 265 16.32 0.81 -1.00
N ALA A 266 15.00 0.67 -1.16
CA ALA A 266 14.06 1.69 -0.66
C ALA A 266 14.02 1.76 0.88
N TYR A 267 14.18 0.61 1.56
CA TYR A 267 14.30 0.55 3.03
C TYR A 267 15.71 0.96 3.48
N ARG A 268 16.76 0.55 2.74
CA ARG A 268 18.16 0.97 2.99
C ARG A 268 18.42 2.46 2.68
N TYR A 269 17.77 3.03 1.67
CA TYR A 269 17.78 4.45 1.30
C TYR A 269 16.82 5.28 2.14
N SER A 270 15.83 4.68 2.80
CA SER A 270 15.05 5.38 3.84
C SER A 270 15.97 5.93 4.94
N HIS A 271 17.13 5.29 5.18
CA HIS A 271 18.15 5.75 6.11
C HIS A 271 19.39 6.40 5.46
N ASN A 272 19.62 6.24 4.15
CA ASN A 272 20.74 6.90 3.46
C ASN A 272 20.33 8.26 2.87
N THR A 273 20.40 9.31 3.70
CA THR A 273 20.99 10.57 3.22
C THR A 273 22.44 10.23 2.86
N THR A 274 22.94 10.48 1.64
CA THR A 274 24.34 10.25 1.19
C THR A 274 25.26 9.99 2.37
N SER A 275 25.46 8.72 2.72
CA SER A 275 26.05 8.41 4.01
C SER A 275 27.43 9.02 4.03
N PHE A 276 27.90 9.44 5.20
CA PHE A 276 29.28 9.90 5.34
C PHE A 276 30.26 8.92 4.64
N GLU A 277 29.95 7.63 4.69
CA GLU A 277 30.70 6.55 4.07
C GLU A 277 30.83 6.68 2.54
N GLU A 278 29.79 7.11 1.82
CA GLU A 278 29.86 7.34 0.37
C GLU A 278 30.77 8.53 0.03
N ARG A 279 30.79 9.55 0.88
CA ARG A 279 31.68 10.73 0.73
C ARG A 279 33.11 10.41 1.11
N LEU A 280 33.33 9.55 2.10
CA LEU A 280 34.65 9.05 2.45
C LEU A 280 35.22 8.16 1.32
N LYS A 281 34.37 7.31 0.72
CA LYS A 281 34.74 6.48 -0.44
C LYS A 281 35.13 7.30 -1.66
N ALA A 282 34.59 8.51 -1.81
CA ALA A 282 34.93 9.40 -2.92
C ALA A 282 36.38 9.91 -2.85
N LYS A 283 37.05 9.84 -1.68
CA LYS A 283 38.44 10.31 -1.47
C LYS A 283 38.72 11.68 -2.08
N VAL A 284 37.81 12.63 -1.87
CA VAL A 284 37.97 14.03 -2.32
C VAL A 284 37.76 14.94 -1.12
N CYS A 285 38.72 15.82 -0.86
CA CYS A 285 38.58 16.83 0.20
C CYS A 285 37.57 17.90 -0.23
N GLU A 286 36.55 18.17 0.58
CA GLU A 286 35.51 19.15 0.23
C GLU A 286 35.94 20.62 0.46
N VAL A 287 37.10 20.84 1.09
CA VAL A 287 37.65 22.18 1.35
C VAL A 287 38.65 22.58 0.27
N CYS A 288 39.61 21.70 -0.05
CA CYS A 288 40.67 22.00 -1.01
C CYS A 288 40.60 21.20 -2.32
N GLY A 289 39.67 20.26 -2.46
CA GLY A 289 39.49 19.47 -3.69
C GLY A 289 40.55 18.38 -3.94
N CYS A 290 41.51 18.16 -3.04
CA CYS A 290 42.59 17.20 -3.29
C CYS A 290 42.12 15.73 -3.20
N THR A 291 42.63 14.91 -4.13
CA THR A 291 42.44 13.44 -4.22
C THR A 291 43.62 12.61 -3.70
N ASP A 292 44.75 13.28 -3.41
CA ASP A 292 46.03 12.61 -3.20
C ASP A 292 46.46 12.57 -1.72
N SER A 293 45.51 12.48 -0.78
CA SER A 293 45.85 12.38 0.65
C SER A 293 45.72 10.97 1.19
N ASP A 294 46.70 10.55 2.00
CA ASP A 294 46.78 9.22 2.62
C ASP A 294 45.59 8.89 3.52
N SER A 295 45.03 9.90 4.19
CA SER A 295 43.85 9.75 5.05
C SER A 295 42.85 10.89 4.87
N TYR A 296 41.57 10.51 4.84
CA TYR A 296 40.42 11.42 4.87
C TYR A 296 39.69 11.23 6.19
N GLU A 297 39.36 12.35 6.84
CA GLU A 297 38.75 12.40 8.16
C GLU A 297 37.46 13.24 8.11
N ILE A 298 36.56 13.01 9.06
CA ILE A 298 35.33 13.80 9.18
C ILE A 298 35.56 14.90 10.18
N HIS A 299 35.23 16.11 9.78
CA HIS A 299 34.98 17.18 10.74
C HIS A 299 33.47 17.37 10.95
N HIS A 300 33.04 17.32 12.22
CA HIS A 300 31.64 17.49 12.64
C HIS A 300 31.47 18.74 13.51
N VAL A 301 30.40 19.50 13.26
CA VAL A 301 30.02 20.69 14.04
C VAL A 301 28.66 20.48 14.70
N ASN A 302 28.56 20.89 15.97
CA ASN A 302 27.34 20.74 16.78
C ASN A 302 26.11 21.45 16.17
N LYS A 303 26.25 22.73 15.79
CA LYS A 303 25.20 23.54 15.15
C LYS A 303 25.77 24.41 14.02
N VAL A 304 25.22 24.28 12.81
CA VAL A 304 25.63 25.07 11.63
C VAL A 304 25.42 26.58 11.84
N LYS A 305 24.43 26.97 12.65
CA LYS A 305 24.15 28.38 13.00
C LYS A 305 25.25 29.05 13.83
N ASN A 306 26.17 28.29 14.43
CA ASN A 306 27.23 28.83 15.28
C ASN A 306 28.49 29.23 14.47
N LEU A 307 28.55 28.88 13.18
CA LEU A 307 29.68 29.18 12.32
C LEU A 307 29.65 30.65 11.88
N LYS A 308 30.78 31.35 12.01
CA LYS A 308 30.87 32.80 11.71
C LYS A 308 31.26 33.07 10.24
N GLY A 309 31.58 32.03 9.48
CA GLY A 309 31.87 32.12 8.04
C GLY A 309 33.20 32.77 7.70
N LYS A 310 34.14 32.83 8.67
CA LYS A 310 35.44 33.47 8.49
C LYS A 310 36.44 32.53 7.82
N ALA A 311 36.44 31.25 8.21
CA ALA A 311 37.33 30.24 7.64
C ALA A 311 36.70 29.53 6.43
N ASP A 312 37.54 29.03 5.51
CA ASP A 312 37.06 28.46 4.25
C ASP A 312 36.21 27.20 4.44
N TRP A 313 36.50 26.39 5.45
CA TRP A 313 35.68 25.23 5.81
C TRP A 313 34.30 25.65 6.37
N GLU A 314 34.21 26.78 7.08
CA GLU A 314 32.94 27.31 7.58
C GLU A 314 32.06 27.81 6.44
N LYS A 315 32.64 28.47 5.43
CA LYS A 315 31.93 28.93 4.22
C LYS A 315 31.34 27.76 3.45
N VAL A 316 32.10 26.67 3.28
CA VAL A 316 31.62 25.44 2.63
C VAL A 316 30.48 24.80 3.42
N MET A 317 30.59 24.73 4.76
CA MET A 317 29.53 24.19 5.62
C MET A 317 28.25 25.05 5.61
N LEU A 318 28.39 26.38 5.63
CA LEU A 318 27.28 27.33 5.57
C LEU A 318 26.57 27.28 4.21
N ALA A 319 27.32 27.23 3.10
CA ALA A 319 26.77 27.12 1.76
C ALA A 319 25.99 25.81 1.55
N LYS A 320 26.53 24.70 2.06
CA LYS A 320 25.89 23.37 1.93
C LYS A 320 24.83 23.09 3.01
N ARG A 321 24.75 23.90 4.08
CA ARG A 321 23.90 23.71 5.26
C ARG A 321 24.05 22.31 5.90
N ARG A 322 25.27 21.81 6.04
CA ARG A 322 25.58 20.46 6.58
C ARG A 322 26.40 20.54 7.87
N LYS A 323 26.20 19.58 8.78
CA LYS A 323 26.97 19.45 10.03
C LYS A 323 28.28 18.67 9.88
N THR A 324 28.45 17.93 8.78
CA THR A 324 29.61 17.07 8.53
C THR A 324 30.29 17.43 7.22
N ILE A 325 31.62 17.47 7.23
CA ILE A 325 32.47 17.67 6.04
C ILE A 325 33.57 16.61 6.00
N VAL A 326 33.90 16.13 4.81
CA VAL A 326 35.05 15.22 4.59
C VAL A 326 36.25 16.07 4.21
N VAL A 327 37.34 15.92 4.94
CA VAL A 327 38.57 16.70 4.79
C VAL A 327 39.78 15.78 4.75
N CYS A 328 40.81 16.16 4.00
CA CYS A 328 42.12 15.50 4.10
C CYS A 328 42.77 15.82 5.45
N HIS A 329 43.73 15.01 5.87
CA HIS A 329 44.47 15.21 7.13
C HIS A 329 45.03 16.63 7.28
N LYS A 330 45.62 17.21 6.22
CA LYS A 330 46.14 18.59 6.24
C LYS A 330 45.06 19.63 6.54
N CYS A 331 43.88 19.50 5.94
CA CYS A 331 42.75 20.38 6.21
C CYS A 331 42.15 20.13 7.60
N HIS A 332 42.10 18.88 8.05
CA HIS A 332 41.63 18.55 9.40
C HIS A 332 42.51 19.18 10.48
N MET A 333 43.85 19.10 10.32
CA MET A 333 44.80 19.73 11.23
C MET A 333 44.67 21.26 11.23
N ARG A 334 44.45 21.89 10.07
CA ARG A 334 44.18 23.34 9.97
C ARG A 334 42.90 23.76 10.69
N ILE A 335 41.89 22.89 10.73
CA ILE A 335 40.62 23.17 11.42
C ILE A 335 40.81 23.13 12.95
N HIS A 336 41.57 22.16 13.47
CA HIS A 336 41.76 22.00 14.92
C HIS A 336 42.83 22.93 15.51
N HIS A 337 43.94 23.16 14.81
CA HIS A 337 45.06 23.94 15.34
C HIS A 337 44.96 25.44 15.06
N GLY A 338 43.96 25.87 14.27
CA GLY A 338 43.90 27.23 13.75
C GLY A 338 45.10 27.53 12.84
N THR A 339 45.00 28.60 12.05
CA THR A 339 46.19 29.18 11.40
C THR A 339 47.14 29.69 12.49
N LYS A 340 48.06 28.86 12.96
CA LYS A 340 49.35 29.36 13.42
C LYS A 340 50.07 29.85 12.16
N THR A 341 49.93 31.13 11.90
CA THR A 341 50.85 31.88 11.05
C THR A 341 52.23 31.76 11.67
N GLU A 342 53.16 31.11 10.98
CA GLU A 342 54.55 31.58 10.94
C GLU A 342 54.64 32.64 9.84
#